data_AF-A0A2N3Y401-F1
#
_entry.id   AF-A0A2N3Y401-F1
#
_cell.length_a   1.000
_cell.length_b   1.000
_cell.length_c   1.000
_cell.angle_alpha   90.00
_cell.angle_beta   90.00
_cell.angle_gamma   90.00
#
_symmetry.space_group_name_H-M   'P 1'
#
loop_
_entity.id
_entity.type
_entity.pdbx_description
1 polymer ?
#
loop_
_entity_poly.entity_id
_entity_poly.type
_entity_poly.pdbx_seq_one_letter_code
_entity_poly.pdbx_strand_id
1 'polypeptide(L)'
;MPVPELAPSREAVARSCAVATVDARGRVSDRSAVRALQWAAGLRLEIRAVSGSILVRPSQDGLFTLTRQGYVRLPAAARHWCTLQAREKVLLIAEPHDNTLLIHTMSTVETLVTEYHADLLGGAAS
;
A
#
# COMPACT_ATOMS: atom_id res chain seq x y z
N MET A 1 46.65 -3.27 -11.31
CA MET A 1 45.45 -4.02 -10.92
C MET A 1 44.24 -3.15 -11.22
N PRO A 2 43.24 -3.60 -12.00
CA PRO A 2 42.00 -2.84 -12.13
C PRO A 2 41.19 -3.02 -10.84
N VAL A 3 40.59 -1.94 -10.37
CA VAL A 3 39.70 -1.94 -9.20
C VAL A 3 38.38 -2.57 -9.66
N PRO A 4 37.78 -3.51 -8.90
CA PRO A 4 36.45 -4.00 -9.23
C PRO A 4 35.49 -2.82 -9.17
N GLU A 5 34.87 -2.49 -10.30
CA GLU A 5 33.80 -1.52 -10.34
C GLU A 5 32.60 -2.14 -9.61
N LEU A 6 32.36 -1.69 -8.39
CA LEU A 6 31.15 -2.00 -7.65
C LEU A 6 30.00 -1.49 -8.51
N ALA A 7 29.31 -2.40 -9.21
CA ALA A 7 28.01 -2.10 -9.78
C ALA A 7 27.20 -1.39 -8.69
N PRO A 8 26.51 -0.28 -9.00
CA PRO A 8 25.79 0.47 -7.99
C PRO A 8 24.95 -0.54 -7.21
N SER A 9 25.23 -0.64 -5.91
CA SER A 9 24.38 -1.41 -5.02
C SER A 9 23.03 -0.76 -5.18
N ARG A 10 22.15 -1.40 -5.96
CA ARG A 10 20.79 -0.96 -6.21
C ARG A 10 20.17 -0.90 -4.84
N GLU A 11 20.20 0.27 -4.20
CA GLU A 11 19.68 0.46 -2.86
C GLU A 11 18.29 -0.15 -2.90
N ALA A 12 18.10 -1.25 -2.17
CA ALA A 12 16.79 -1.86 -2.06
C ALA A 12 15.96 -0.80 -1.36
N VAL A 13 15.23 0.02 -2.14
CA VAL A 13 14.43 1.11 -1.61
C VAL A 13 13.44 0.44 -0.68
N ALA A 14 13.67 0.62 0.62
CA ALA A 14 12.96 -0.15 1.61
C ALA A 14 11.47 0.11 1.45
N ARG A 15 10.67 -0.96 1.48
CA ARG A 15 9.22 -0.83 1.60
C ARG A 15 8.95 0.12 2.77
N SER A 16 8.14 1.14 2.51
CA SER A 16 7.71 2.04 3.59
C SER A 16 6.30 1.67 4.01
N CYS A 17 6.07 1.68 5.32
CA CYS A 17 4.76 1.42 5.89
C CYS A 17 4.27 2.63 6.68
N ALA A 18 2.96 2.86 6.62
CA ALA A 18 2.29 3.92 7.37
C ALA A 18 0.86 3.50 7.71
N VAL A 19 0.31 4.05 8.79
CA VAL A 19 -1.12 3.90 9.09
C VAL A 19 -1.83 5.17 8.69
N ALA A 20 -2.93 5.02 7.96
CA ALA A 20 -3.73 6.13 7.46
C ALA A 20 -5.21 5.95 7.82
N THR A 21 -5.96 7.05 7.79
CA THR A 21 -7.42 7.00 7.87
C THR A 21 -8.03 7.12 6.47
N VAL A 22 -9.12 6.41 6.24
CA VAL A 22 -9.94 6.57 5.04
C VAL A 22 -11.20 7.34 5.42
N ASP A 23 -11.39 8.55 4.87
CA ASP A 23 -12.60 9.32 5.15
C ASP A 23 -13.81 8.81 4.34
N ALA A 24 -15.00 9.34 4.64
CA ALA A 24 -16.25 8.94 3.98
C ALA A 24 -16.24 9.13 2.44
N ARG A 25 -15.33 9.97 1.91
CA ARG A 25 -15.16 10.21 0.47
C ARG A 25 -14.10 9.30 -0.15
N GLY A 26 -13.52 8.40 0.64
CA GLY A 26 -12.48 7.44 0.25
C GLY A 26 -11.09 8.04 0.17
N ARG A 27 -10.86 9.24 0.70
CA ARG A 27 -9.53 9.82 0.71
C ARG A 27 -8.69 9.12 1.78
N VAL A 28 -7.53 8.63 1.37
CA VAL A 28 -6.48 8.16 2.26
C VAL A 28 -5.72 9.36 2.80
N SER A 29 -5.63 9.51 4.12
CA SER A 29 -5.08 10.72 4.76
C SER A 29 -3.55 10.86 4.66
N ASP A 30 -2.84 9.76 4.46
CA ASP A 30 -1.37 9.76 4.39
C ASP A 30 -0.85 10.02 2.97
N ARG A 31 0.26 10.76 2.89
CA ARG A 31 0.97 11.05 1.63
C ARG A 31 2.41 10.53 1.62
N SER A 32 2.88 9.97 2.74
CA SER A 32 4.24 9.43 2.84
C SER A 32 4.43 8.27 1.85
N ALA A 33 3.44 7.40 1.72
CA ALA A 33 3.47 6.30 0.77
C ALA A 33 3.55 6.78 -0.69
N VAL A 34 2.77 7.81 -1.05
CA VAL A 34 2.80 8.45 -2.38
C VAL A 34 4.17 9.08 -2.67
N ARG A 35 4.77 9.73 -1.66
CA ARG A 35 6.11 10.32 -1.77
C ARG A 35 7.20 9.27 -1.92
N ALA A 36 7.11 8.17 -1.17
CA ALA A 36 8.04 7.05 -1.26
C ALA A 36 8.00 6.39 -2.65
N LEU A 37 6.82 6.35 -3.28
CA LEU A 37 6.64 5.88 -4.66
C LEU A 37 6.96 6.93 -5.73
N GLN A 38 7.33 8.15 -5.32
CA GLN A 38 7.61 9.27 -6.23
C GLN A 38 6.46 9.58 -7.20
N TRP A 39 5.22 9.31 -6.80
CA TRP A 39 4.04 9.56 -7.62
C TRP A 39 3.71 11.05 -7.68
N ALA A 40 3.50 11.55 -8.90
CA ALA A 40 3.12 12.93 -9.16
C ALA A 40 1.59 13.11 -9.26
N ALA A 41 1.11 14.31 -8.95
CA ALA A 41 -0.29 14.67 -9.17
C ALA A 41 -0.70 14.47 -10.64
N GLY A 42 -1.92 14.03 -10.89
CA GLY A 42 -2.37 13.72 -12.25
C GLY A 42 -1.96 12.33 -12.76
N LEU A 43 -1.14 11.59 -12.00
CA LEU A 43 -0.81 10.21 -12.34
C LEU A 43 -2.06 9.35 -12.40
N ARG A 44 -2.25 8.65 -13.52
CA ARG A 44 -3.35 7.71 -13.71
C ARG A 44 -3.07 6.41 -12.96
N LEU A 45 -4.08 5.97 -12.23
CA LEU A 45 -4.01 4.84 -11.31
C LEU A 45 -5.06 3.81 -11.69
N GLU A 46 -4.65 2.56 -11.66
CA GLU A 46 -5.55 1.44 -11.53
C GLU A 46 -5.72 1.11 -10.04
N ILE A 47 -6.95 0.88 -9.61
CA ILE A 47 -7.30 0.51 -8.23
C ILE A 47 -8.11 -0.78 -8.29
N ARG A 48 -7.61 -1.83 -7.64
CA ARG A 48 -8.26 -3.15 -7.59
C ARG A 48 -8.39 -3.64 -6.15
N ALA A 49 -9.55 -4.16 -5.79
CA ALA A 49 -9.72 -4.90 -4.53
C ALA A 49 -9.22 -6.35 -4.74
N VAL A 50 -8.43 -6.86 -3.79
CA VAL A 50 -7.85 -8.20 -3.80
C VAL A 50 -7.89 -8.75 -2.37
N SER A 51 -8.71 -9.78 -2.12
CA SER A 51 -8.73 -10.53 -0.85
C SER A 51 -8.69 -9.67 0.43
N GLY A 52 -9.62 -8.71 0.57
CA GLY A 52 -9.67 -7.82 1.75
C GLY A 52 -8.64 -6.68 1.75
N SER A 53 -7.86 -6.56 0.69
CA SER A 53 -6.86 -5.50 0.48
C SER A 53 -7.16 -4.73 -0.81
N ILE A 54 -6.52 -3.58 -0.98
CA ILE A 54 -6.61 -2.78 -2.21
C ILE A 54 -5.20 -2.59 -2.77
N LEU A 55 -5.04 -2.94 -4.03
CA LEU A 55 -3.84 -2.68 -4.82
C LEU A 55 -4.05 -1.42 -5.65
N VAL A 56 -3.10 -0.49 -5.56
CA VAL A 56 -3.06 0.74 -6.35
C VAL A 56 -1.73 0.77 -7.10
N ARG A 57 -1.78 0.97 -8.41
CA ARG A 57 -0.58 1.05 -9.26
C ARG A 57 -0.79 2.02 -10.43
N PRO A 58 0.28 2.57 -11.02
CA PRO A 58 0.16 3.37 -12.23
C PRO A 58 -0.36 2.54 -13.40
N SER A 59 -1.20 3.16 -14.22
CA SER A 59 -1.72 2.56 -15.45
C SER A 59 -2.08 3.65 -16.45
N GLN A 60 -1.66 3.49 -17.71
CA GLN A 60 -2.01 4.42 -18.78
C GLN A 60 -3.54 4.50 -19.00
N ASP A 61 -4.21 3.36 -18.83
CA ASP A 61 -5.66 3.20 -18.92
C ASP A 61 -6.35 3.30 -17.56
N GLY A 62 -5.62 3.74 -16.53
CA GLY A 62 -6.16 3.92 -15.18
C GLY A 62 -7.34 4.89 -15.16
N LEU A 63 -8.47 4.45 -14.62
CA LEU A 63 -9.69 5.24 -14.51
C LEU A 63 -9.64 6.26 -13.36
N PHE A 64 -8.66 6.13 -12.47
CA PHE A 64 -8.50 7.00 -11.31
C PHE A 64 -7.26 7.85 -11.47
N THR A 65 -7.20 8.95 -10.72
CA THR A 65 -6.08 9.88 -10.82
C THR A 65 -5.68 10.34 -9.43
N LEU A 66 -4.38 10.42 -9.19
CA LEU A 66 -3.87 11.04 -7.98
C LEU A 66 -4.31 12.51 -7.95
N THR A 67 -4.94 12.92 -6.85
CA THR A 67 -5.45 14.29 -6.71
C THR A 67 -4.32 15.31 -6.83
N ARG A 68 -4.65 16.57 -7.15
CA ARG A 68 -3.67 17.67 -7.21
C ARG A 68 -2.87 17.83 -5.91
N GLN A 69 -3.45 17.46 -4.78
CA GLN A 69 -2.85 17.57 -3.45
C GLN A 69 -1.99 16.34 -3.07
N GLY A 70 -1.92 15.32 -3.94
CA GLY A 70 -1.15 14.11 -3.73
C GLY A 70 -1.85 13.04 -2.88
N TYR A 71 -3.18 13.10 -2.76
CA TYR A 71 -3.96 12.05 -2.08
C TYR A 71 -4.50 11.02 -3.07
N VAL A 72 -4.46 9.75 -2.64
CA VAL A 72 -5.19 8.65 -3.27
C VAL A 72 -6.64 8.70 -2.82
N ARG A 73 -7.57 8.50 -3.78
CA ARG A 73 -9.00 8.45 -3.51
C ARG A 73 -9.58 7.13 -3.97
N LEU A 74 -10.05 6.34 -3.01
CA LEU A 74 -10.63 5.04 -3.24
C LEU A 74 -12.05 5.17 -3.82
N PRO A 75 -12.36 4.48 -4.92
CA PRO A 75 -13.72 4.45 -5.46
C PRO A 75 -14.68 3.77 -4.48
N ALA A 76 -15.97 4.10 -4.58
CA ALA A 76 -16.99 3.53 -3.71
C ALA A 76 -16.99 1.99 -3.76
N ALA A 77 -16.83 1.40 -4.95
CA ALA A 77 -16.71 -0.04 -5.12
C ALA A 77 -15.57 -0.61 -4.25
N ALA A 78 -14.34 -0.13 -4.39
CA ALA A 78 -13.21 -0.66 -3.60
C ALA A 78 -13.44 -0.54 -2.08
N ARG A 79 -14.14 0.50 -1.61
CA ARG A 79 -14.52 0.62 -0.20
C ARG A 79 -15.54 -0.43 0.23
N HIS A 80 -16.60 -0.64 -0.55
CA HIS A 80 -17.64 -1.64 -0.26
C HIS A 80 -17.08 -3.06 -0.24
N TRP A 81 -16.19 -3.38 -1.19
CA TRP A 81 -15.55 -4.70 -1.28
C TRP A 81 -14.66 -5.01 -0.07
N CYS A 82 -14.04 -4.00 0.54
CA CYS A 82 -13.24 -4.14 1.77
C CYS A 82 -14.04 -3.85 3.04
N THR A 83 -15.36 -3.68 2.96
CA THR A 83 -16.24 -3.24 4.07
C THR A 83 -15.76 -2.00 4.82
N LEU A 84 -14.94 -1.16 4.16
CA LEU A 84 -14.28 -0.02 4.78
C LEU A 84 -15.31 0.99 5.31
N GLN A 85 -15.38 1.13 6.63
CA GLN A 85 -16.22 2.14 7.27
C GLN A 85 -15.55 3.52 7.19
N ALA A 86 -16.36 4.57 7.24
CA ALA A 86 -15.82 5.92 7.30
C ALA A 86 -14.95 6.08 8.56
N ARG A 87 -13.75 6.68 8.41
CA ARG A 87 -12.74 6.89 9.46
C ARG A 87 -12.04 5.61 9.94
N GLU A 88 -12.22 4.50 9.23
CA GLU A 88 -11.44 3.30 9.49
C GLU A 88 -9.94 3.55 9.22
N LYS A 89 -9.09 2.91 10.04
CA LYS A 89 -7.65 2.90 9.84
C LYS A 89 -7.29 1.83 8.83
N VAL A 90 -6.26 2.07 8.03
CA VAL A 90 -5.69 1.12 7.08
C VAL A 90 -4.18 1.14 7.19
N LEU A 91 -3.56 -0.01 6.95
CA LEU A 91 -2.13 -0.12 6.78
C LEU A 91 -1.78 0.11 5.31
N LEU A 92 -0.89 1.06 5.06
CA LEU A 92 -0.31 1.33 3.76
C LEU A 92 1.06 0.66 3.67
N ILE A 93 1.31 -0.01 2.55
CA ILE A 93 2.64 -0.51 2.19
C ILE A 93 2.96 0.03 0.80
N ALA A 94 3.91 0.96 0.74
CA ALA A 94 4.52 1.38 -0.52
C ALA A 94 5.65 0.41 -0.86
N GLU A 95 5.54 -0.20 -2.04
CA GLU A 95 6.54 -1.07 -2.66
C GLU A 95 7.14 -0.33 -3.86
N PRO A 96 8.30 0.35 -3.68
CA PRO A 96 8.94 1.10 -4.76
C PRO A 96 9.43 0.21 -5.89
N HIS A 97 9.81 -1.04 -5.62
CA HIS A 97 10.32 -1.94 -6.65
C HIS A 97 9.24 -2.25 -7.70
N ASP A 98 8.03 -2.54 -7.25
CA ASP A 98 6.88 -2.86 -8.11
C ASP A 98 6.01 -1.62 -8.39
N ASN A 99 6.47 -0.45 -7.93
CA ASN A 99 5.77 0.83 -8.05
C ASN A 99 4.30 0.74 -7.65
N THR A 100 4.05 0.10 -6.51
CA THR A 100 2.71 -0.30 -6.05
C THR A 100 2.44 0.18 -4.64
N LEU A 101 1.22 0.62 -4.39
CA LEU A 101 0.70 0.89 -3.06
C LEU A 101 -0.32 -0.19 -2.70
N LEU A 102 -0.02 -0.96 -1.67
CA LEU A 102 -0.96 -1.88 -1.04
C LEU A 102 -1.64 -1.20 0.15
N ILE A 103 -2.93 -1.44 0.29
CA ILE A 103 -3.75 -0.92 1.38
C ILE A 103 -4.45 -2.12 2.01
N HIS A 104 -4.04 -2.47 3.23
CA HIS A 104 -4.66 -3.52 4.01
C HIS A 104 -5.65 -2.93 5.02
N THR A 105 -6.83 -3.53 5.13
CA THR A 105 -7.74 -3.25 6.26
C THR A 105 -7.07 -3.70 7.55
N MET A 106 -7.43 -3.08 8.68
CA MET A 106 -6.88 -3.53 9.97
C MET A 106 -7.36 -4.94 10.33
N SER A 107 -8.55 -5.35 9.91
CA SER A 107 -9.03 -6.73 10.08
C SER A 107 -8.15 -7.73 9.32
N THR A 108 -7.75 -7.43 8.08
CA THR A 108 -6.76 -8.26 7.36
C THR A 108 -5.42 -8.32 8.10
N VAL A 109 -4.94 -7.20 8.63
CA VAL A 109 -3.69 -7.18 9.41
C VAL A 109 -3.81 -8.01 10.69
N GLU A 110 -4.92 -7.90 11.41
CA GLU A 110 -5.21 -8.67 12.63
C GLU A 110 -5.23 -10.18 12.35
N THR A 111 -5.86 -10.61 11.25
CA THR A 111 -5.84 -12.01 10.82
C THR A 111 -4.41 -12.50 10.57
N LEU A 112 -3.63 -11.76 9.77
CA LEU A 112 -2.25 -12.13 9.43
C LEU A 112 -1.34 -12.20 10.67
N VAL A 113 -1.50 -11.24 11.60
CA VAL A 113 -0.73 -11.23 12.86
C VAL A 113 -1.16 -12.37 13.77
N THR A 114 -2.44 -12.72 13.80
CA THR A 114 -2.95 -13.86 14.58
C THR A 114 -2.40 -15.18 14.07
N GLU A 115 -2.40 -15.38 12.75
CA GLU A 115 -1.81 -16.56 12.11
C GLU A 115 -0.30 -16.63 12.39
N TYR A 116 0.41 -15.50 12.25
CA TYR A 116 1.83 -15.43 12.57
C TYR A 116 2.12 -15.72 14.05
N HIS A 117 1.31 -15.20 14.98
CA HIS A 117 1.45 -15.50 16.40
C HIS A 117 1.18 -16.98 16.69
N ALA A 118 0.21 -17.61 16.02
CA ALA A 118 -0.07 -19.03 16.20
C ALA A 118 1.12 -19.89 15.76
N ASP A 119 1.78 -19.54 14.65
CA ASP A 119 2.99 -20.21 14.19
C ASP A 119 4.17 -19.96 15.15
N LEU A 120 4.40 -18.70 15.54
CA LEU A 120 5.48 -18.31 16.45
C LEU A 120 5.35 -18.95 17.84
N LEU A 121 4.13 -18.99 18.39
CA LEU A 121 3.85 -19.59 19.70
C LEU A 121 3.69 -21.11 19.62
N GLY A 122 3.32 -21.65 18.45
CA GLY A 122 3.31 -23.08 18.15
C GLY A 122 4.71 -23.68 17.97
N GLY A 123 5.71 -22.84 17.70
CA GLY A 123 7.13 -23.21 17.51
C GLY A 123 7.92 -23.56 18.78
N ALA A 124 7.26 -23.83 19.92
CA ALA A 124 7.89 -24.40 21.11
C ALA A 124 7.38 -25.82 21.41
N ALA A 125 7.20 -26.65 20.38
CA ALA A 125 7.14 -28.10 20.55
C ALA A 125 7.47 -28.80 19.22
N SER A 126 8.75 -29.10 19.03
CA SER A 126 9.35 -30.34 18.48
C SER A 126 10.62 -30.06 17.68
#